data_AF-A0A7U4M2D8-F1
#
_entry.id   AF-A0A7U4M2D8-F1
#
_cell.length_a   1.000
_cell.length_b   1.000
_cell.length_c   1.000
_cell.angle_alpha   90.00
_cell.angle_beta   90.00
_cell.angle_gamma   90.00
#
_symmetry.space_group_name_H-M   'P 1'
#
loop_
_entity.id
_entity.type
_entity.pdbx_description
1 polymer ?
#
loop_
_entity_poly.entity_id
_entity_poly.type
_entity_poly.pdbx_seq_one_letter_code
_entity_poly.pdbx_strand_id
1 'polypeptide(L)'
;MKKIVVAFFIILTCWIPLSAESGKKVFETYCWGCHHQTAVAFGPPFAEIASKRTAEEIQGMIADPASVSKLFGYKRNAMPAFTLKPEELKAITSYILSFKPKSKESK
;
A
#
# COMPACT_ATOMS: atom_id res chain seq x y z
N MET A 1 -40.08 -9.58 -39.60
CA MET A 1 -40.29 -8.66 -38.44
C MET A 1 -39.34 -9.10 -37.33
N LYS A 2 -38.04 -8.83 -37.40
CA LYS A 2 -37.39 -7.52 -37.14
C LYS A 2 -37.51 -7.01 -35.69
N LYS A 3 -37.51 -7.88 -34.66
CA LYS A 3 -37.46 -7.41 -33.25
C LYS A 3 -36.60 -8.21 -32.25
N ILE A 4 -35.96 -9.33 -32.63
CA ILE A 4 -35.29 -10.21 -31.64
C ILE A 4 -33.75 -10.10 -31.62
N VAL A 5 -33.16 -9.38 -32.59
CA VAL A 5 -31.68 -9.35 -32.73
C VAL A 5 -30.99 -8.26 -31.90
N VAL A 6 -31.73 -7.36 -31.24
CA VAL A 6 -31.13 -6.19 -30.56
C VAL A 6 -30.73 -6.46 -29.10
N ALA A 7 -31.14 -7.57 -28.49
CA ALA A 7 -30.91 -7.81 -27.07
C ALA A 7 -29.56 -8.47 -26.72
N PHE A 8 -28.82 -9.01 -27.69
CA PHE A 8 -27.58 -9.76 -27.40
C PHE A 8 -26.29 -8.92 -27.47
N PHE A 9 -26.38 -7.65 -27.88
CA PHE A 9 -25.21 -6.79 -28.11
C PHE A 9 -24.97 -5.70 -27.05
N ILE A 10 -25.65 -5.77 -25.90
CA ILE A 10 -25.53 -4.78 -24.80
C ILE A 10 -24.75 -5.32 -23.59
N ILE A 11 -24.43 -6.62 -23.53
CA ILE A 11 -23.79 -7.22 -22.34
C ILE A 11 -22.25 -7.18 -22.39
N LEU A 12 -21.63 -6.80 -23.53
CA LEU A 12 -20.17 -6.91 -23.72
C LEU A 12 -19.35 -5.63 -23.43
N THR A 13 -19.94 -4.54 -22.95
CA THR A 13 -19.22 -3.24 -22.91
C THR A 13 -18.83 -2.72 -21.53
N CYS A 14 -18.84 -3.51 -20.46
CA CYS A 14 -18.45 -2.97 -19.15
C CYS A 14 -17.70 -3.93 -18.22
N TRP A 15 -16.67 -4.60 -18.74
CA TRP A 15 -15.56 -5.04 -17.88
C TRP A 15 -14.34 -4.21 -18.26
N ILE A 16 -14.32 -2.96 -17.83
CA ILE A 16 -13.05 -2.26 -17.67
C ILE A 16 -12.40 -2.93 -16.47
N PRO A 17 -11.31 -3.70 -16.60
CA PRO A 17 -10.54 -4.06 -15.43
C PRO A 17 -10.07 -2.76 -14.80
N LEU A 18 -10.62 -2.42 -13.64
CA LEU A 18 -10.04 -1.41 -12.77
C LEU A 18 -8.66 -1.95 -12.40
N SER A 19 -7.64 -1.55 -13.15
CA SER A 19 -6.27 -1.99 -12.95
C SER A 19 -5.78 -1.38 -11.64
N ALA A 20 -6.06 -2.05 -10.53
CA ALA A 20 -5.49 -1.72 -9.25
C ALA A 20 -3.96 -1.79 -9.38
N GLU A 21 -3.27 -0.67 -9.13
CA GLU A 21 -1.82 -0.72 -9.08
C GLU A 21 -1.38 -1.70 -7.98
N SER A 22 -0.49 -2.63 -8.33
CA SER A 22 0.01 -3.57 -7.33
C SER A 22 0.84 -2.82 -6.29
N GLY A 23 0.65 -3.11 -5.00
CA GLY A 23 1.44 -2.46 -3.95
C GLY A 23 2.95 -2.71 -4.08
N LYS A 24 3.35 -3.82 -4.73
CA LYS A 24 4.75 -4.07 -5.12
C LYS A 24 5.27 -3.02 -6.11
N LYS A 25 4.46 -2.62 -7.09
CA LYS A 25 4.83 -1.57 -8.05
C LYS A 25 5.01 -0.22 -7.37
N VAL A 26 4.11 0.15 -6.47
CA VAL A 26 4.22 1.38 -5.66
C VAL A 26 5.49 1.33 -4.79
N PHE A 27 5.77 0.19 -4.15
CA PHE A 27 6.99 -0.03 -3.38
C PHE A 27 8.27 0.18 -4.21
N GLU A 28 8.35 -0.46 -5.39
CA GLU A 28 9.49 -0.35 -6.32
C GLU A 28 9.61 1.04 -6.97
N THR A 29 8.57 1.85 -6.90
CA THR A 29 8.59 3.21 -7.45
C THR A 29 9.05 4.22 -6.40
N TYR A 30 8.54 4.13 -5.17
CA TYR A 30 8.70 5.19 -4.17
C TYR A 30 9.46 4.79 -2.90
N CYS A 31 9.43 3.51 -2.50
CA CYS A 31 9.80 3.10 -1.14
C CYS A 31 11.09 2.27 -1.08
N TRP A 32 11.40 1.50 -2.12
CA TRP A 32 12.47 0.50 -2.15
C TRP A 32 13.88 1.05 -1.92
N GLY A 33 14.11 2.33 -2.23
CA GLY A 33 15.40 2.98 -1.99
C GLY A 33 15.74 3.14 -0.50
N CYS A 34 14.73 3.15 0.37
CA CYS A 34 14.91 3.36 1.81
C CYS A 34 14.43 2.19 2.66
N HIS A 35 13.43 1.44 2.22
CA HIS A 35 12.84 0.33 2.98
C HIS A 35 13.08 -1.01 2.30
N HIS A 36 13.36 -2.02 3.10
CA HIS A 36 13.35 -3.41 2.68
C HIS A 36 12.20 -4.16 3.38
N GLN A 37 11.73 -5.25 2.79
CA GLN A 37 10.57 -5.98 3.30
C GLN A 37 10.86 -6.64 4.66
N THR A 38 12.06 -7.20 4.82
CA THR A 38 12.41 -8.07 5.97
C THR A 38 13.68 -7.65 6.73
N ALA A 39 14.43 -6.67 6.22
CA ALA A 39 15.71 -6.26 6.79
C ALA A 39 15.74 -4.75 7.02
N VAL A 40 16.53 -4.29 7.99
CA VAL A 40 16.75 -2.86 8.20
C VAL A 40 17.52 -2.29 7.01
N ALA A 41 17.07 -1.15 6.51
CA ALA A 41 17.76 -0.35 5.50
C ALA A 41 17.92 1.08 6.04
N PHE A 42 17.67 2.11 5.24
CA PHE A 42 17.58 3.49 5.77
C PHE A 42 16.35 3.69 6.65
N GLY A 43 15.25 2.98 6.36
CA GLY A 43 14.06 2.88 7.18
C GLY A 43 13.89 1.48 7.79
N PRO A 44 12.95 1.33 8.75
CA PRO A 44 12.64 0.04 9.35
C PRO A 44 12.04 -0.95 8.33
N PRO A 45 12.20 -2.27 8.55
CA PRO A 45 11.64 -3.28 7.67
C PRO A 45 10.12 -3.28 7.69
N PHE A 46 9.48 -3.66 6.58
CA PHE A 46 8.01 -3.78 6.52
C PHE A 46 7.45 -4.79 7.52
N ALA A 47 8.17 -5.87 7.82
CA ALA A 47 7.78 -6.82 8.86
C ALA A 47 7.63 -6.15 10.24
N GLU A 48 8.51 -5.20 10.59
CA GLU A 48 8.41 -4.43 11.83
C GLU A 48 7.26 -3.44 11.77
N ILE A 49 7.14 -2.68 10.68
CA ILE A 49 6.06 -1.71 10.48
C ILE A 49 4.70 -2.40 10.61
N ALA A 50 4.50 -3.51 9.89
CA ALA A 50 3.26 -4.29 9.90
C ALA A 50 2.93 -4.94 11.25
N SER A 51 3.94 -5.13 12.11
CA SER A 51 3.72 -5.63 13.47
C SER A 51 3.29 -4.53 14.44
N LYS A 52 3.68 -3.28 14.19
CA LYS A 52 3.54 -2.17 15.13
C LYS A 52 2.47 -1.15 14.76
N ARG A 53 2.07 -1.08 13.48
CA ARG A 53 1.24 0.01 12.95
C ARG A 53 -0.08 -0.48 12.36
N THR A 54 -1.11 0.33 12.47
CA THR A 54 -2.38 0.14 11.76
C THR A 54 -2.28 0.62 10.30
N ALA A 55 -3.30 0.32 9.50
CA ALA A 55 -3.37 0.79 8.12
C ALA A 55 -3.39 2.34 8.06
N GLU A 56 -4.15 2.99 8.94
CA GLU A 56 -4.31 4.44 9.01
C GLU A 56 -3.01 5.11 9.45
N GLU A 57 -2.29 4.52 10.40
CA GLU A 57 -0.96 4.98 10.82
C GLU A 57 0.07 4.89 9.70
N ILE A 58 0.04 3.80 8.92
CA ILE A 58 0.92 3.65 7.74
C ILE A 58 0.58 4.71 6.69
N GLN A 59 -0.70 4.91 6.38
CA GLN A 59 -1.13 5.90 5.40
C GLN A 59 -0.79 7.33 5.85
N GLY A 60 -1.02 7.64 7.13
CA GLY A 60 -0.65 8.93 7.72
C GLY A 60 0.86 9.17 7.65
N MET A 61 1.68 8.17 7.94
CA MET A 61 3.13 8.28 7.81
C MET A 61 3.56 8.51 6.36
N ILE A 62 2.88 7.93 5.37
CA ILE A 62 3.18 8.16 3.94
C ILE A 62 2.79 9.58 3.51
N ALA A 63 1.62 10.06 3.95
CA ALA A 63 1.07 11.35 3.53
C ALA A 63 1.70 12.55 4.27
N ASP A 64 1.95 12.42 5.57
CA ASP A 64 2.55 13.46 6.41
C ASP A 64 3.56 12.87 7.42
N PRO A 65 4.73 12.41 6.93
CA PRO A 65 5.75 11.84 7.80
C PRO A 65 6.32 12.87 8.78
N ALA A 66 6.27 14.17 8.48
CA ALA A 66 6.82 15.20 9.37
C ALA A 66 6.03 15.34 10.67
N SER A 67 4.70 15.23 10.60
CA SER A 67 3.84 15.23 11.79
C SER A 67 3.77 13.85 12.43
N VAL A 68 3.52 12.82 11.62
CA VAL A 68 3.28 11.46 12.14
C VAL A 68 4.54 10.86 12.78
N SER A 69 5.74 11.15 12.26
CA SER A 69 6.97 10.70 12.91
C SER A 69 7.11 11.22 14.34
N LYS A 70 6.67 12.47 14.60
CA LYS A 70 6.72 13.08 15.93
C LYS A 70 5.73 12.41 16.87
N LEU A 71 4.52 12.11 16.37
CA LEU A 71 3.52 11.34 17.13
C LEU A 71 4.05 9.95 17.50
N PHE A 72 4.84 9.33 16.64
CA PHE A 72 5.53 8.06 16.91
C PHE A 72 6.77 8.20 17.82
N GLY A 73 7.14 9.41 18.23
CA GLY A 73 8.27 9.66 19.13
C GLY A 73 9.64 9.76 18.45
N TYR A 74 9.71 9.84 17.12
CA TYR A 74 10.98 10.01 16.42
C TYR A 74 11.52 11.43 16.56
N LYS A 75 12.80 11.55 16.95
CA LYS A 75 13.50 12.85 17.09
C LYS A 75 13.83 13.49 15.74
N ARG A 76 13.99 12.69 14.69
CA ARG A 76 14.33 13.13 13.33
C ARG A 76 13.55 12.28 12.33
N ASN A 77 13.17 12.88 11.21
CA ASN A 77 12.52 12.20 10.11
C ASN A 77 13.22 12.56 8.79
N ALA A 78 13.62 11.54 8.04
CA ALA A 78 14.17 11.67 6.70
C ALA A 78 13.20 11.19 5.61
N MET A 79 12.05 10.60 6.00
CA MET A 79 11.04 10.14 5.06
C MET A 79 10.35 11.37 4.43
N PRO A 80 10.40 11.53 3.10
CA PRO A 80 9.68 12.60 2.42
C PRO A 80 8.18 12.31 2.40
N ALA A 81 7.37 13.36 2.33
CA ALA A 81 5.93 13.22 2.10
C ALA A 81 5.66 12.74 0.67
N PHE A 82 4.71 11.83 0.50
CA PHE A 82 4.28 11.35 -0.81
C PHE A 82 2.81 11.70 -1.05
N THR A 83 2.51 12.28 -2.20
CA THR A 83 1.14 12.50 -2.68
C THR A 83 0.75 11.37 -3.63
N LEU A 84 0.39 10.23 -3.05
CA LEU A 84 -0.08 9.06 -3.80
C LEU A 84 -1.57 9.17 -4.12
N LYS A 85 -2.00 8.55 -5.22
CA LYS A 85 -3.43 8.37 -5.47
C LYS A 85 -4.05 7.47 -4.40
N PRO A 86 -5.36 7.60 -4.10
CA PRO A 86 -6.02 6.77 -3.08
C PRO A 86 -5.82 5.26 -3.28
N GLU A 87 -5.85 4.79 -4.53
CA GLU A 87 -5.61 3.40 -4.90
C GLU A 87 -4.17 2.95 -4.65
N GLU A 88 -3.18 3.78 -4.98
CA GLU A 88 -1.76 3.51 -4.71
C GLU A 88 -1.51 3.45 -3.20
N LEU A 89 -2.05 4.41 -2.45
CA LEU A 89 -1.93 4.50 -1.00
C LEU A 89 -2.53 3.26 -0.32
N LYS A 90 -3.70 2.82 -0.77
CA LYS A 90 -4.33 1.59 -0.30
C LYS A 90 -3.48 0.37 -0.66
N ALA A 91 -2.99 0.28 -1.90
CA ALA A 91 -2.21 -0.84 -2.38
C ALA A 91 -0.87 -1.00 -1.64
N ILE A 92 -0.11 0.08 -1.45
CA ILE A 92 1.15 0.03 -0.69
C ILE A 92 0.92 -0.32 0.77
N THR A 93 -0.16 0.19 1.37
CA THR A 93 -0.52 -0.15 2.76
C THR A 93 -0.81 -1.64 2.89
N SER A 94 -1.63 -2.22 1.99
CA SER A 94 -1.89 -3.66 1.98
C SER A 94 -0.62 -4.48 1.73
N TYR A 95 0.27 -4.01 0.86
CA TYR A 95 1.55 -4.67 0.60
C TYR A 95 2.46 -4.67 1.84
N ILE A 96 2.62 -3.53 2.53
CA ILE A 96 3.37 -3.46 3.79
C ILE A 96 2.79 -4.43 4.83
N LEU A 97 1.46 -4.39 5.04
CA LEU A 97 0.78 -5.24 6.01
C LEU A 97 0.90 -6.75 5.71
N SER A 98 1.09 -7.12 4.44
CA SER A 98 1.30 -8.53 4.06
C SER A 98 2.58 -9.15 4.63
N PHE A 99 3.53 -8.32 5.10
CA PHE A 99 4.77 -8.77 5.74
C PHE A 99 4.65 -8.95 7.26
N LYS A 100 3.45 -8.82 7.84
CA LYS A 100 3.24 -9.12 9.26
C LYS A 100 3.68 -10.56 9.56
N PRO A 101 4.65 -10.78 10.46
CA PRO A 101 5.10 -12.12 10.80
C PRO A 101 3.92 -12.95 11.30
N LYS A 102 3.78 -14.18 10.80
CA LYS A 102 2.90 -15.15 11.43
C LYS A 102 3.46 -15.41 12.84
N SER A 103 2.62 -15.32 13.86
CA SER A 103 3.04 -15.68 15.22
C SER A 103 3.69 -17.05 15.16
N LYS A 104 4.95 -17.15 15.63
CA LYS A 104 5.48 -18.46 15.98
C LYS A 104 4.61 -18.94 17.14
N GLU A 105 3.72 -19.89 16.88
CA GLU A 105 3.30 -20.80 17.94
C GLU A 105 4.60 -21.35 18.51
N SER A 106 4.84 -20.99 19.77
CA SER A 106 5.97 -21.44 20.56
C SER A 106 6.04 -22.97 20.44
N LYS A 107 6.99 -23.47 19.65
CA LYS A 107 7.43 -24.85 19.74
C LYS A 107 8.40 -24.98 20.89
#